data_AF-Q0UJ65-F1
#
_entry.id   AF-Q0UJ65-F1
#
_cell.length_a   1.000
_cell.length_b   1.000
_cell.length_c   1.000
_cell.angle_alpha   90.00
_cell.angle_beta   90.00
_cell.angle_gamma   90.00
#
_symmetry.space_group_name_H-M   'P 1'
#
loop_
_entity.id
_entity.type
_entity.pdbx_description
1 polymer ?
#
loop_
_entity_poly.entity_id
_entity_poly.type
_entity_poly.pdbx_seq_one_letter_code
_entity_poly.pdbx_strand_id
1 'polypeptide(L)'
;MSFTKKALPYTKEFDRAEWSSLCAYIALHHEAARAPNPDIPDALGFSLRSLQLNIIAGKPDLGWDTISPITAADYTTMVRMRKEWGASGVFGGMDLEWAEQLMEIKGLRKLNVQALVEHCARPVSEKQAFWVAFSKSVVEGGFAEWMQGVMVP
;
A
#
# COMPACT_ATOMS: atom_id res chain seq x y z
N MET A 1 -14.58 6.18 2.46
CA MET A 1 -14.31 4.84 3.05
C MET A 1 -12.94 4.86 3.69
N SER A 2 -12.69 4.03 4.71
CA SER A 2 -11.38 3.96 5.40
C SER A 2 -10.89 2.53 5.48
N PHE A 3 -9.64 2.30 5.11
CA PHE A 3 -8.92 1.03 5.29
C PHE A 3 -7.77 1.23 6.26
N THR A 4 -7.48 0.19 7.03
CA THR A 4 -6.30 0.16 7.89
C THR A 4 -5.47 -1.05 7.50
N LYS A 5 -4.18 -0.82 7.21
CA LYS A 5 -3.23 -1.87 6.87
C LYS A 5 -2.04 -1.83 7.81
N LYS A 6 -1.74 -2.98 8.41
CA LYS A 6 -0.41 -3.23 9.01
C LYS A 6 0.51 -3.67 7.88
N ALA A 7 1.46 -2.83 7.53
CA ALA A 7 2.52 -3.21 6.60
C ALA A 7 3.34 -4.35 7.21
N LEU A 8 3.86 -5.24 6.38
CA LEU A 8 4.67 -6.39 6.80
C LEU A 8 5.91 -5.88 7.57
N PRO A 9 6.48 -6.59 8.56
CA PRO A 9 6.84 -8.02 8.52
C PRO A 9 5.96 -8.96 9.37
N TYR A 10 4.82 -8.49 9.91
CA TYR A 10 4.04 -9.20 10.92
C TYR A 10 2.59 -9.57 10.53
N THR A 11 2.22 -9.38 9.26
CA THR A 11 0.88 -9.70 8.74
C THR A 11 0.74 -11.20 8.54
N LYS A 12 -0.37 -11.80 9.02
CA LYS A 12 -0.63 -13.24 8.82
C LYS A 12 -1.07 -13.49 7.37
N GLU A 13 -0.86 -14.71 6.86
CA GLU A 13 -1.24 -15.05 5.48
C GLU A 13 -2.75 -14.87 5.21
N PHE A 14 -3.59 -15.13 6.21
CA PHE A 14 -5.03 -14.89 6.14
C PHE A 14 -5.37 -13.42 5.83
N ASP A 15 -4.73 -12.48 6.52
CA ASP A 15 -4.90 -11.04 6.31
C ASP A 15 -4.42 -10.58 4.90
N ARG A 16 -3.57 -11.38 4.23
CA ARG A 16 -3.15 -11.11 2.84
C ARG A 16 -4.23 -11.52 1.86
N ALA A 17 -4.86 -12.68 2.05
CA ALA A 17 -5.93 -13.16 1.18
C ALA A 17 -7.16 -12.24 1.25
N GLU A 18 -7.59 -11.86 2.47
CA GLU A 18 -8.73 -10.95 2.66
C GLU A 18 -8.48 -9.59 2.00
N TRP A 19 -7.27 -9.05 2.14
CA TRP A 19 -6.91 -7.78 1.51
C TRP A 19 -6.95 -7.85 -0.01
N SER A 20 -6.39 -8.91 -0.60
CA SER A 20 -6.40 -9.11 -2.04
C SER A 20 -7.84 -9.23 -2.57
N SER A 21 -8.67 -10.05 -1.93
CA SER A 21 -10.08 -10.21 -2.29
C SER A 21 -10.86 -8.91 -2.16
N LEU A 22 -10.66 -8.13 -1.09
CA LEU A 22 -11.29 -6.83 -0.90
C LEU A 22 -10.94 -5.87 -2.04
N CYS A 23 -9.65 -5.75 -2.37
CA CYS A 23 -9.20 -4.85 -3.42
C CYS A 23 -9.74 -5.26 -4.79
N ALA A 24 -9.67 -6.55 -5.12
CA ALA A 24 -10.18 -7.09 -6.38
C ALA A 24 -11.69 -6.88 -6.52
N TYR A 25 -12.45 -7.11 -5.45
CA TYR A 25 -13.90 -6.89 -5.43
C TYR A 25 -14.23 -5.41 -5.72
N ILE A 26 -13.61 -4.47 -5.02
CA ILE A 26 -13.87 -3.04 -5.24
C ILE A 26 -13.45 -2.59 -6.64
N ALA A 27 -12.29 -3.05 -7.12
CA ALA A 27 -11.79 -2.74 -8.46
C ALA A 27 -12.77 -3.20 -9.55
N LEU A 28 -13.25 -4.45 -9.46
CA LEU A 28 -14.23 -5.02 -10.39
C LEU A 28 -15.52 -4.18 -10.45
N HIS A 29 -16.07 -3.82 -9.29
CA HIS A 29 -17.30 -3.02 -9.25
C HIS A 29 -17.10 -1.57 -9.69
N HIS A 30 -15.91 -1.00 -9.50
CA HIS A 30 -15.55 0.31 -10.06
C HIS A 30 -15.45 0.31 -11.58
N GLU A 31 -14.97 -0.78 -12.16
CA GLU A 31 -14.95 -0.96 -13.60
C GLU A 31 -16.38 -1.09 -14.15
N ALA A 32 -17.20 -1.96 -13.56
CA ALA A 32 -18.61 -2.12 -13.93
C ALA A 32 -19.42 -0.81 -13.81
N ALA A 33 -19.15 0.01 -12.79
CA ALA A 33 -19.82 1.31 -12.63
C ALA A 33 -19.38 2.37 -13.66
N ARG A 34 -18.17 2.25 -14.25
CA ARG A 34 -17.66 3.16 -15.30
C ARG A 34 -18.09 2.72 -16.70
N ALA A 35 -18.20 1.42 -16.93
CA ALA A 35 -18.65 0.81 -18.17
C ALA A 35 -19.73 -0.23 -17.85
N PRO A 36 -21.02 0.16 -17.89
CA PRO A 36 -22.12 -0.76 -17.57
C PRO A 36 -22.07 -1.97 -18.51
N ASN A 37 -21.71 -3.13 -17.97
CA ASN A 37 -21.73 -4.40 -18.68
C ASN A 37 -22.92 -5.23 -18.19
N PRO A 38 -23.86 -5.64 -19.06
CA PRO A 38 -24.99 -6.50 -18.66
C PRO A 38 -24.58 -7.86 -18.08
N ASP A 39 -23.35 -8.32 -18.28
CA ASP A 39 -22.83 -9.58 -17.75
C ASP A 39 -22.29 -9.49 -16.31
N ILE A 40 -22.20 -8.29 -15.72
CA ILE A 40 -21.78 -8.08 -14.32
C ILE A 40 -23.04 -7.73 -13.52
N PRO A 41 -23.67 -8.70 -12.82
CA PRO A 41 -25.06 -8.56 -12.36
C PRO A 41 -25.25 -7.51 -11.28
N ASP A 42 -24.20 -7.22 -10.51
CA ASP A 42 -24.25 -6.32 -9.37
C ASP A 42 -23.09 -5.33 -9.49
N ALA A 43 -23.33 -4.11 -9.95
CA ALA A 43 -22.48 -3.01 -9.49
C ALA A 43 -22.81 -2.79 -8.01
N LEU A 44 -21.83 -2.44 -7.17
CA LEU A 44 -22.04 -2.08 -5.75
C LEU A 44 -23.08 -0.95 -5.54
N GLY A 45 -23.64 -0.37 -6.61
CA GLY A 45 -24.53 0.78 -6.59
C GLY A 45 -23.80 2.09 -6.30
N PHE A 46 -22.49 2.03 -6.01
CA PHE A 46 -21.66 3.20 -5.73
C PHE A 46 -20.27 3.08 -6.36
N SER A 47 -19.65 4.24 -6.59
CA SER A 47 -18.25 4.37 -6.97
C SER A 47 -17.53 5.11 -5.84
N LEU A 48 -16.51 4.47 -5.26
CA LEU A 48 -15.67 5.08 -4.24
C LEU A 48 -14.90 6.24 -4.87
N ARG A 49 -15.14 7.45 -4.36
CA ARG A 49 -14.43 8.67 -4.80
C ARG A 49 -13.31 9.09 -3.85
N SER A 50 -13.40 8.69 -2.58
CA SER A 50 -12.43 9.09 -1.56
C SER A 50 -12.10 7.93 -0.63
N LEU A 51 -10.80 7.63 -0.53
CA LEU A 51 -10.25 6.59 0.32
C LEU A 51 -9.33 7.20 1.36
N GLN A 52 -9.56 6.85 2.63
CA GLN A 52 -8.63 7.04 3.73
C GLN A 52 -7.85 5.72 3.92
N LEU A 53 -6.53 5.77 3.80
CA LEU A 53 -5.65 4.62 4.00
C LEU A 53 -4.81 4.87 5.26
N ASN A 54 -5.13 4.17 6.33
CA ASN A 54 -4.36 4.22 7.57
C ASN A 54 -3.30 3.11 7.53
N ILE A 55 -2.05 3.48 7.75
CA ILE A 55 -0.93 2.54 7.76
C ILE A 55 -0.31 2.51 9.14
N ILE A 56 -0.20 1.34 9.74
CA ILE A 56 0.51 1.17 11.01
C ILE A 56 2.02 1.30 10.73
N ALA A 57 2.64 2.33 11.30
CA ALA A 57 4.04 2.70 11.11
C ALA A 57 4.84 2.43 12.38
N GLY A 58 5.93 1.65 12.27
CA GLY A 58 6.80 1.32 13.40
C GLY A 58 7.87 2.38 13.65
N LYS A 59 7.84 2.99 14.84
CA LYS A 59 8.85 3.93 15.32
C LYS A 59 9.80 3.23 16.32
N PRO A 60 11.10 3.10 16.01
CA PRO A 60 12.06 2.50 16.92
C PRO A 60 12.35 3.42 18.12
N ASP A 61 12.96 2.87 19.18
CA ASP A 61 13.31 3.62 20.41
C ASP A 61 14.07 4.92 20.14
N LEU A 62 15.05 4.85 19.23
CA LEU A 62 15.88 6.00 18.85
C LEU A 62 15.22 6.93 17.82
N GLY A 63 13.95 6.67 17.46
CA GLY A 63 13.22 7.44 16.47
C GLY A 63 13.72 7.26 15.03
N TRP A 64 13.39 8.21 14.17
CA TRP A 64 13.65 8.14 12.72
C TRP A 64 14.75 9.10 12.26
N ASP A 65 15.40 9.83 13.17
CA ASP A 65 16.26 10.97 12.85
C ASP A 65 17.43 10.58 11.93
N THR A 66 17.99 9.39 12.14
CA THR A 66 19.13 8.87 11.36
C THR A 66 18.73 7.98 10.18
N ILE A 67 17.43 7.82 9.91
CA ILE A 67 16.92 6.86 8.93
C ILE A 67 16.52 7.63 7.67
N SER A 68 17.07 7.27 6.52
CA SER A 68 16.61 7.87 5.25
C SER A 68 15.24 7.32 4.88
N PRO A 69 14.22 8.17 4.65
CA PRO A 69 12.91 7.70 4.20
C PRO A 69 13.00 7.17 2.77
N ILE A 70 12.14 6.21 2.44
CA ILE A 70 11.91 5.78 1.05
C ILE A 70 11.13 6.89 0.33
N THR A 71 11.60 7.32 -0.83
CA THR A 71 10.93 8.37 -1.63
C THR A 71 9.93 7.79 -2.62
N ALA A 72 9.06 8.63 -3.20
CA ALA A 72 8.14 8.20 -4.26
C ALA A 72 8.85 7.63 -5.51
N ALA A 73 10.02 8.18 -5.84
CA ALA A 73 10.86 7.68 -6.94
C ALA A 73 11.46 6.30 -6.63
N ASP A 74 11.83 6.06 -5.37
CA ASP A 74 12.34 4.75 -4.92
C ASP A 74 11.26 3.69 -5.06
N TYR A 75 10.02 3.97 -4.64
CA TYR A 75 8.90 3.05 -4.82
C TYR A 75 8.64 2.69 -6.29
N THR A 76 8.66 3.70 -7.17
CA THR A 76 8.54 3.50 -8.61
C THR A 76 9.64 2.58 -9.15
N THR A 77 10.88 2.81 -8.72
CA THR A 77 12.04 1.98 -9.11
C THR A 77 11.90 0.55 -8.61
N MET A 78 11.51 0.34 -7.35
CA MET A 78 11.32 -1.00 -6.77
C MET A 78 10.26 -1.82 -7.52
N VAL A 79 9.11 -1.23 -7.84
CA VAL A 79 8.05 -1.92 -8.58
C VAL A 79 8.50 -2.25 -10.01
N ARG A 80 9.21 -1.33 -10.67
CA ARG A 80 9.76 -1.56 -12.00
C ARG A 80 10.76 -2.73 -11.99
N MET A 81 11.72 -2.71 -11.08
CA MET A 81 12.74 -3.77 -10.96
C MET A 81 12.11 -5.13 -10.69
N ARG A 82 11.08 -5.20 -9.84
CA ARG A 82 10.32 -6.44 -9.61
C ARG A 82 9.68 -6.97 -10.89
N LYS A 83 9.02 -6.10 -11.67
CA LYS A 83 8.34 -6.50 -12.91
C LYS A 83 9.32 -6.98 -13.97
N GLU A 84 10.49 -6.35 -14.06
CA GLU A 84 11.52 -6.69 -15.04
C GLU A 84 12.28 -7.98 -14.68
N TRP A 85 12.54 -8.23 -13.39
CA TRP A 85 13.45 -9.32 -12.96
C TRP A 85 12.76 -10.49 -12.24
N GLY A 86 11.44 -10.45 -12.07
CA GLY A 86 10.65 -11.53 -11.47
C GLY A 86 10.60 -11.50 -9.93
N ALA A 87 9.47 -11.93 -9.38
CA ALA A 87 9.06 -11.66 -7.99
C ALA A 87 9.66 -12.59 -6.91
N SER A 88 10.22 -13.74 -7.26
CA SER A 88 10.58 -14.75 -6.26
C SER A 88 12.01 -14.58 -5.73
N GLY A 89 12.19 -13.64 -4.79
CA GLY A 89 13.31 -13.67 -3.85
C GLY A 89 14.20 -12.42 -3.79
N VAL A 90 14.17 -11.53 -4.78
CA VAL A 90 15.10 -10.38 -4.87
C VAL A 90 14.94 -9.41 -3.69
N PHE A 91 13.74 -9.27 -3.15
CA PHE A 91 13.45 -8.34 -2.07
C PHE A 91 13.22 -9.00 -0.70
N GLY A 92 13.45 -10.31 -0.52
CA GLY A 92 13.53 -10.95 0.81
C GLY A 92 12.35 -10.68 1.78
N GLY A 93 11.13 -10.44 1.27
CA GLY A 93 9.97 -10.06 2.08
C GLY A 93 9.83 -8.55 2.36
N MET A 94 10.48 -7.71 1.57
CA MET A 94 10.26 -6.26 1.40
C MET A 94 9.26 -6.03 0.25
N ASP A 95 8.12 -6.70 0.35
CA ASP A 95 7.13 -6.76 -0.73
C ASP A 95 5.98 -5.74 -0.49
N LEU A 96 5.69 -4.91 -1.50
CA LEU A 96 4.59 -3.95 -1.54
C LEU A 96 3.41 -4.40 -2.42
N GLU A 97 3.25 -5.70 -2.65
CA GLU A 97 2.16 -6.30 -3.45
C GLU A 97 0.79 -5.85 -2.93
N TRP A 98 0.63 -5.71 -1.62
CA TRP A 98 -0.61 -5.19 -1.03
C TRP A 98 -0.94 -3.76 -1.51
N ALA A 99 0.09 -2.94 -1.76
CA ALA A 99 -0.08 -1.60 -2.29
C ALA A 99 -0.46 -1.67 -3.78
N GLU A 100 0.17 -2.56 -4.54
CA GLU A 100 -0.19 -2.83 -5.95
C GLU A 100 -1.64 -3.32 -6.07
N GLN A 101 -2.07 -4.25 -5.20
CA GLN A 101 -3.46 -4.71 -5.12
C GLN A 101 -4.42 -3.55 -4.86
N LEU A 102 -4.07 -2.64 -3.94
CA LEU A 102 -4.88 -1.45 -3.67
C LEU A 102 -4.93 -0.50 -4.88
N MET A 103 -3.81 -0.34 -5.59
CA MET A 103 -3.69 0.51 -6.78
C MET A 103 -4.61 0.06 -7.93
N GLU A 104 -5.08 -1.18 -7.95
CA GLU A 104 -6.07 -1.63 -8.93
C GLU A 104 -7.44 -0.95 -8.75
N ILE A 105 -7.71 -0.35 -7.60
CA ILE A 105 -8.89 0.50 -7.40
C ILE A 105 -8.71 1.82 -8.16
N LYS A 106 -9.22 1.88 -9.40
CA LYS A 106 -9.15 3.09 -10.25
C LYS A 106 -10.33 4.03 -10.01
N GLY A 107 -10.16 5.30 -10.40
CA GLY A 107 -11.24 6.29 -10.43
C GLY A 107 -11.50 7.02 -9.10
N LEU A 108 -10.57 6.88 -8.13
CA LEU A 108 -10.55 7.71 -6.94
C LEU A 108 -10.30 9.17 -7.33
N ARG A 109 -10.96 10.11 -6.64
CA ARG A 109 -10.69 11.55 -6.73
C ARG A 109 -9.81 12.05 -5.59
N LYS A 110 -9.72 11.28 -4.50
CA LYS A 110 -8.93 11.61 -3.33
C LYS A 110 -8.45 10.34 -2.65
N LEU A 111 -7.16 10.29 -2.37
CA LEU A 111 -6.54 9.32 -1.47
C LEU A 111 -5.87 10.10 -0.35
N ASN A 112 -6.22 9.83 0.89
CA ASN A 112 -5.51 10.35 2.05
C ASN A 112 -4.81 9.20 2.75
N VAL A 113 -3.50 9.31 2.96
CA VAL A 113 -2.72 8.32 3.69
C VAL A 113 -2.38 8.89 5.06
N GLN A 114 -2.63 8.12 6.12
CA GLN A 114 -2.34 8.52 7.49
C GLN A 114 -1.52 7.44 8.19
N ALA A 115 -0.45 7.87 8.85
CA ALA A 115 0.32 6.99 9.71
C ALA A 115 -0.37 6.81 11.07
N LEU A 116 -0.50 5.56 11.51
CA LEU A 116 -0.81 5.18 12.89
C LEU A 116 0.49 4.71 13.52
N VAL A 117 1.15 5.57 14.30
CA VAL A 117 2.50 5.30 14.81
C VAL A 117 2.44 4.40 16.04
N GLU A 118 3.09 3.24 15.94
CA GLU A 118 3.32 2.31 17.05
C GLU A 118 4.81 2.22 17.36
N HIS A 119 5.14 1.92 18.61
CA HIS A 119 6.52 1.62 18.98
C HIS A 119 6.96 0.27 18.39
N CYS A 120 8.20 0.18 17.90
CA CYS A 120 8.79 -1.06 17.41
C CYS A 120 10.22 -1.26 17.92
N ALA A 121 10.70 -2.50 17.88
CA ALA A 121 12.09 -2.81 18.24
C ALA A 121 13.09 -2.18 17.25
N ARG A 122 14.34 -2.00 17.71
CA ARG A 122 15.45 -1.59 16.85
C ARG A 122 15.65 -2.60 15.71
N PRO A 123 15.84 -2.15 14.45
CA PRO A 123 16.12 -3.05 13.35
C PRO A 123 17.51 -3.69 13.51
N VAL A 124 17.56 -5.02 13.42
CA VAL A 124 18.79 -5.84 13.45
C VAL A 124 19.00 -6.62 12.15
N SER A 125 18.10 -6.47 11.17
CA SER A 125 18.22 -7.04 9.83
C SER A 125 17.85 -6.02 8.75
N GLU A 126 18.31 -6.23 7.52
CA GLU A 126 17.98 -5.38 6.36
C GLU A 126 16.47 -5.29 6.13
N LYS A 127 15.76 -6.41 6.27
CA LYS A 127 14.30 -6.46 6.17
C LYS A 127 13.63 -5.55 7.20
N GLN A 128 14.10 -5.57 8.45
CA GLN A 128 13.56 -4.67 9.47
C GLN A 128 13.93 -3.21 9.19
N ALA A 129 15.16 -2.95 8.75
CA ALA A 129 15.60 -1.61 8.39
C ALA A 129 14.73 -1.01 7.26
N PHE A 130 14.40 -1.81 6.24
CA PHE A 130 13.47 -1.43 5.19
C PHE A 130 12.10 -1.05 5.74
N TRP A 131 11.50 -1.86 6.61
CA TRP A 131 10.17 -1.58 7.16
C TRP A 131 10.14 -0.38 8.10
N VAL A 132 11.26 -0.06 8.77
CA VAL A 132 11.40 1.18 9.53
C VAL A 132 11.55 2.39 8.58
N ALA A 133 12.33 2.28 7.50
CA ALA A 133 12.45 3.33 6.49
C ALA A 133 11.11 3.58 5.75
N PHE A 134 10.36 2.50 5.46
CA PHE A 134 8.99 2.55 4.97
C PHE A 134 8.08 3.29 5.97
N SER A 135 8.15 2.94 7.26
CA SER A 135 7.34 3.60 8.30
C SER A 135 7.61 5.10 8.39
N LYS A 136 8.89 5.51 8.27
CA LYS A 136 9.28 6.91 8.16
C LYS A 136 8.67 7.56 6.91
N SER A 137 8.77 6.90 5.76
CA SER A 137 8.19 7.39 4.50
C SER A 137 6.68 7.63 4.57
N VAL A 138 5.93 6.76 5.26
CA VAL A 138 4.49 6.95 5.47
C VAL A 138 4.21 8.21 6.29
N VAL A 139 4.99 8.46 7.34
CA VAL A 139 4.85 9.64 8.21
C VAL A 139 5.23 10.92 7.47
N GLU A 140 6.28 10.88 6.68
CA GLU A 140 6.79 12.04 5.93
C GLU A 140 6.07 12.27 4.59
N GLY A 141 5.19 11.35 4.20
CA GLY A 141 4.32 11.50 3.02
C GLY A 141 4.88 10.95 1.71
N GLY A 142 6.11 10.43 1.68
CA GLY A 142 6.70 9.85 0.46
C GLY A 142 5.89 8.67 -0.09
N PHE A 143 5.35 7.82 0.79
CA PHE A 143 4.44 6.74 0.39
C PHE A 143 3.09 7.29 -0.12
N ALA A 144 2.57 8.35 0.51
CA ALA A 144 1.31 8.98 0.11
C ALA A 144 1.42 9.61 -1.29
N GLU A 145 2.51 10.34 -1.53
CA GLU A 145 2.85 10.94 -2.82
C GLU A 145 2.89 9.88 -3.93
N TRP A 146 3.60 8.77 -3.67
CA TRP A 146 3.67 7.66 -4.62
C TRP A 146 2.30 7.07 -4.96
N MET A 147 1.51 6.74 -3.94
CA MET A 147 0.19 6.15 -4.13
C MET A 147 -0.77 7.10 -4.86
N GLN A 148 -0.74 8.39 -4.49
CA GLN A 148 -1.58 9.41 -5.12
C GLN A 148 -1.23 9.59 -6.59
N GLY A 149 0.06 9.64 -6.94
CA GLY A 149 0.52 9.75 -8.33
C GLY A 149 0.08 8.59 -9.24
N VAL A 150 -0.29 7.45 -8.66
CA VAL A 150 -0.80 6.29 -9.40
C VAL A 150 -2.33 6.21 -9.37
N MET A 151 -2.97 6.51 -8.24
CA MET A 151 -4.38 6.22 -8.01
C MET A 151 -5.33 7.39 -8.25
N VAL A 152 -4.82 8.62 -8.20
CA VAL A 152 -5.62 9.85 -8.32
C VAL A 152 -5.14 10.60 -9.57
N PRO A 153 -5.97 10.69 -10.63
CA PRO A 153 -5.66 11.43 -11.84
C PRO A 153 -5.78 12.95 -11.66
#